data_AF-A0A443SQU9-F1
#
_entry.id   AF-A0A443SQU9-F1
#
_cell.length_a   1.000
_cell.length_b   1.000
_cell.length_c   1.000
_cell.angle_alpha   90.00
_cell.angle_beta   90.00
_cell.angle_gamma   90.00
#
_symmetry.space_group_name_H-M   'P 1'
#
loop_
_entity.id
_entity.type
_entity.pdbx_description
1 polymer ?
#
loop_
_entity_poly.entity_id
_entity_poly.type
_entity_poly.pdbx_seq_one_letter_code
_entity_poly.pdbx_strand_id
1 'polypeptide(L)'
;MSAKRDKSHLLARVNFPLYTVKAVGERHILVAGGGGMAKTGISNALEIYELIYEKSIDACRAVRVAHFDTGSFICCKCFILMLFLGNRAIMSSAVFNEDNNFVLAAGGIDGMCIAYKMKYSVNGFDNESRRRSSGSIDIKDGGEGLRRRRLSSNSSVKDDKENDVNVLNRPLKKNLDSQSRLGDDEYPNIGFVINKMRSIQSDFNNREGEEPFVKVIRFSNASKMLVTGGADGHIRCWKYPEFKKILDIAAHSDEVDDIDIHPEGNTILSVSRDGHGYVWNAKTGSKICELEYVLPISRNSVKPIKYNFRSIRYGIVEGDSSNLRIFTILNPVVRQKPPNPSYLCKWNTKKYIIEKTVSVGPEVLSAMTISDDGRFLGVGTLSGTIYVYISYSLQRLYRMPKAHNIFITGVEFLKSSRETQNLTGDKDASLISISVDNHIVVHHIPKQGTIYNLQFDSEFNMQNLILATLGFLGSGLMFTITLLVVYILLDLLGL
;
A
#
# COMPACT_ATOMS: atom_id res chain seq x y z
N MET A 1 -23.37 -1.97 23.36
CA MET A 1 -21.98 -2.37 23.75
C MET A 1 -21.01 -1.79 22.74
N SER A 2 -19.91 -1.17 23.16
CA SER A 2 -18.83 -0.84 22.22
C SER A 2 -18.04 -2.12 21.89
N ALA A 3 -17.88 -2.42 20.61
CA ALA A 3 -16.95 -3.45 20.19
C ALA A 3 -15.53 -3.02 20.59
N LYS A 4 -14.84 -3.81 21.42
CA LYS A 4 -13.38 -3.73 21.52
C LYS A 4 -12.84 -4.00 20.12
N ARG A 5 -12.24 -2.99 19.48
CA ARG A 5 -11.50 -3.19 18.23
C ARG A 5 -10.29 -4.07 18.57
N ASP A 6 -10.26 -5.29 18.05
CA ASP A 6 -9.10 -6.15 18.16
C ASP A 6 -7.89 -5.47 17.50
N LYS A 7 -6.88 -5.18 18.31
CA LYS A 7 -5.68 -4.46 17.89
C LYS A 7 -4.68 -5.35 17.15
N SER A 8 -4.91 -6.67 17.14
CA SER A 8 -4.08 -7.71 16.51
C SER A 8 -3.72 -7.42 15.05
N HIS A 9 -4.58 -6.74 14.31
CA HIS A 9 -4.37 -6.42 12.90
C HIS A 9 -3.60 -5.11 12.65
N LEU A 10 -3.39 -4.25 13.66
CA LEU A 10 -2.78 -2.94 13.47
C LEU A 10 -1.25 -3.00 13.60
N LEU A 11 -0.54 -3.01 12.47
CA LEU A 11 0.93 -3.00 12.43
C LEU A 11 1.52 -1.70 12.98
N ALA A 12 1.03 -0.56 12.47
CA ALA A 12 1.55 0.76 12.79
C ALA A 12 0.55 1.87 12.43
N ARG A 13 0.82 3.08 12.94
CA ARG A 13 0.17 4.33 12.54
C ARG A 13 1.20 5.30 12.01
N VAL A 14 0.80 6.10 11.03
CA VAL A 14 1.63 7.08 10.34
C VAL A 14 1.05 8.49 10.56
N ASN A 15 1.88 9.53 10.43
CA ASN A 15 1.46 10.92 10.65
C ASN A 15 1.00 11.64 9.36
N PHE A 16 0.94 10.93 8.23
CA PHE A 16 0.57 11.44 6.91
C PHE A 16 -0.27 10.41 6.13
N PRO A 17 -1.16 10.85 5.21
CA PRO A 17 -1.93 9.95 4.33
C PRO A 17 -1.05 9.00 3.54
N LEU A 18 -1.41 7.71 3.51
CA LEU A 18 -0.67 6.69 2.78
C LEU A 18 -1.28 6.42 1.40
N TYR A 19 -0.46 6.45 0.36
CA TYR A 19 -0.89 6.18 -1.02
C TYR A 19 -0.25 4.94 -1.63
N THR A 20 1.00 4.61 -1.25
CA THR A 20 1.72 3.46 -1.81
C THR A 20 2.45 2.65 -0.74
N VAL A 21 2.44 1.33 -0.92
CA VAL A 21 3.08 0.33 -0.05
C VAL A 21 3.81 -0.70 -0.91
N LYS A 22 5.04 -1.06 -0.54
CA LYS A 22 5.88 -2.05 -1.25
C LYS A 22 6.65 -2.91 -0.24
N ALA A 23 6.76 -4.21 -0.50
CA ALA A 23 7.64 -5.09 0.28
C ALA A 23 9.12 -4.89 -0.13
N VAL A 24 10.02 -4.74 0.84
CA VAL A 24 11.46 -4.49 0.65
C VAL A 24 12.24 -5.63 1.30
N GLY A 25 12.71 -6.58 0.48
CA GLY A 25 13.19 -7.87 0.99
C GLY A 25 12.05 -8.66 1.64
N GLU A 26 12.36 -9.41 2.71
CA GLU A 26 11.43 -10.33 3.37
C GLU A 26 10.82 -9.76 4.66
N ARG A 27 11.57 -8.87 5.34
CA ARG A 27 11.19 -8.32 6.66
C ARG A 27 10.75 -6.86 6.65
N HIS A 28 10.99 -6.11 5.57
CA HIS A 28 10.73 -4.66 5.57
C HIS A 28 9.55 -4.27 4.68
N ILE A 29 8.79 -3.28 5.14
CA ILE A 29 7.73 -2.63 4.39
C ILE A 29 8.13 -1.18 4.16
N LEU A 30 8.06 -0.74 2.92
CA LEU A 30 8.14 0.67 2.55
C LEU A 30 6.72 1.21 2.38
N VAL A 31 6.44 2.32 3.05
CA VAL A 31 5.21 3.10 2.85
C VAL A 31 5.55 4.54 2.49
N ALA A 32 4.78 5.15 1.60
CA ALA A 32 4.95 6.54 1.22
C ALA A 32 3.62 7.24 0.93
N GLY A 33 3.63 8.56 1.11
CA GLY A 33 2.46 9.40 0.85
C GLY A 33 2.70 10.85 1.25
N GLY A 34 1.65 11.51 1.75
CA GLY A 34 1.75 12.92 2.14
C GLY A 34 0.44 13.70 2.20
N GLY A 35 0.51 14.96 2.63
CA GLY A 35 -0.59 15.93 2.62
C GLY A 35 -0.76 16.70 1.31
N GLY A 36 0.12 16.49 0.32
CA GLY A 36 0.12 17.23 -0.95
C GLY A 36 0.93 18.53 -0.89
N MET A 37 0.71 19.44 -1.85
CA MET A 37 1.38 20.74 -1.90
C MET A 37 0.71 21.81 -1.01
N ALA A 38 -0.49 21.54 -0.49
CA ALA A 38 -1.24 22.46 0.35
C ALA A 38 -0.51 22.74 1.69
N LYS A 39 -0.63 23.97 2.21
CA LYS A 39 0.00 24.42 3.47
C LYS A 39 -0.70 23.88 4.74
N THR A 40 -0.99 22.58 4.77
CA THR A 40 -1.69 21.89 5.88
C THR A 40 -0.78 21.56 7.06
N GLY A 41 0.55 21.65 6.89
CA GLY A 41 1.54 21.23 7.90
C GLY A 41 1.79 19.72 7.95
N ILE A 42 1.10 18.93 7.13
CA ILE A 42 1.34 17.48 6.99
C ILE A 42 2.54 17.29 6.04
N SER A 43 3.58 16.58 6.49
CA SER A 43 4.76 16.30 5.66
C SER A 43 4.48 15.27 4.56
N ASN A 44 5.27 15.34 3.49
CA ASN A 44 5.23 14.39 2.38
C ASN A 44 6.43 13.47 2.52
N ALA A 45 6.24 12.27 3.05
CA ALA A 45 7.34 11.45 3.53
C ALA A 45 7.24 9.99 3.08
N LEU A 46 8.38 9.32 3.23
CA LEU A 46 8.57 7.90 3.02
C LEU A 46 9.14 7.29 4.30
N GLU A 47 8.55 6.20 4.75
CA GLU A 47 8.99 5.48 5.95
C GLU A 47 9.21 4.01 5.62
N ILE A 48 10.29 3.46 6.17
CA ILE A 48 10.58 2.02 6.09
C ILE A 48 10.43 1.44 7.49
N TYR A 49 9.61 0.40 7.58
CA TYR A 49 9.32 -0.35 8.78
C TYR A 49 9.93 -1.75 8.68
N GLU A 50 10.57 -2.23 9.73
CA GLU A 50 10.90 -3.64 9.93
C GLU A 50 9.74 -4.35 10.63
N LEU A 51 9.45 -5.57 10.19
CA LEU A 51 8.50 -6.48 10.82
C LEU A 51 9.21 -7.37 11.83
N ILE A 52 8.78 -7.28 13.08
CA ILE A 52 9.25 -8.09 14.19
C ILE A 52 8.08 -8.92 14.72
N TYR A 53 8.31 -10.21 15.01
CA TYR A 53 7.32 -11.09 15.61
C TYR A 53 7.40 -11.02 17.14
N GLU A 54 6.40 -10.43 17.79
CA GLU A 54 6.34 -10.34 19.26
C GLU A 54 5.67 -11.60 19.83
N LYS A 55 6.48 -12.55 20.31
CA LYS A 55 6.02 -13.81 20.96
C LYS A 55 5.11 -13.57 22.19
N SER A 56 5.21 -12.39 22.79
CA SER A 56 4.37 -11.84 23.87
C SER A 56 2.91 -11.62 23.47
N ILE A 57 2.64 -11.38 22.18
CA ILE A 57 1.33 -10.94 21.65
C ILE A 57 0.82 -11.88 20.53
N ASP A 58 1.66 -12.81 20.03
CA ASP A 58 1.41 -13.62 18.82
C ASP A 58 1.02 -12.74 17.61
N ALA A 59 1.76 -11.64 17.44
CA ALA A 59 1.49 -10.62 16.44
C ALA A 59 2.76 -10.14 15.75
N CYS A 60 2.64 -9.85 14.46
CA CYS A 60 3.61 -9.02 13.76
C CYS A 60 3.47 -7.57 14.22
N ARG A 61 4.58 -6.94 14.57
CA ARG A 61 4.68 -5.51 14.91
C ARG A 61 5.60 -4.82 13.91
N ALA A 62 5.22 -3.63 13.48
CA ALA A 62 6.07 -2.81 12.62
C ALA A 62 6.85 -1.78 13.46
N VAL A 63 8.19 -1.81 13.37
CA VAL A 63 9.09 -0.82 13.99
C VAL A 63 9.68 0.07 12.89
N ARG A 64 9.57 1.39 13.04
CA ARG A 64 10.08 2.32 12.02
C ARG A 64 11.60 2.40 12.06
N VAL A 65 12.24 1.94 11.00
CA VAL A 65 13.69 1.89 10.81
C VAL A 65 14.22 3.15 10.12
N ALA A 66 13.50 3.68 9.13
CA ALA A 66 13.91 4.89 8.42
C ALA A 66 12.74 5.84 8.20
N HIS A 67 13.04 7.14 8.19
CA HIS A 67 12.13 8.22 7.83
C HIS A 67 12.86 9.16 6.87
N PHE A 68 12.26 9.43 5.72
CA PHE A 68 12.77 10.33 4.70
C PHE A 68 11.66 11.32 4.30
N ASP A 69 11.79 12.56 4.74
CA ASP A 69 10.93 13.65 4.26
C ASP A 69 11.36 14.08 2.86
N THR A 70 10.40 14.17 1.94
CA THR A 70 10.66 14.66 0.57
C THR A 70 10.78 16.18 0.53
N GLY A 71 10.16 16.90 1.49
CA GLY A 71 10.11 18.35 1.54
C GLY A 71 11.44 19.02 1.87
N SER A 72 12.19 18.48 2.83
CA SER A 72 13.35 19.11 3.48
C SER A 72 14.65 19.20 2.66
N PHE A 73 14.58 19.41 1.35
CA PHE A 73 15.76 19.69 0.51
C PHE A 73 16.20 21.16 0.58
N ILE A 74 16.76 21.58 1.73
CA ILE A 74 17.49 22.86 1.86
C ILE A 74 18.82 22.76 1.10
N CYS A 75 18.79 23.01 -0.21
CA CYS A 75 19.99 23.03 -1.04
C CYS A 75 20.67 24.41 -0.98
N CYS A 76 21.68 24.55 -0.11
CA CYS A 76 22.36 25.80 0.22
C CYS A 76 23.19 26.47 -0.91
N LYS A 77 22.77 26.39 -2.18
CA LYS A 77 23.42 27.07 -3.33
C LYS A 77 22.49 27.76 -4.34
N CYS A 78 21.17 27.54 -4.33
CA CYS A 78 20.25 28.23 -5.26
C CYS A 78 18.94 28.67 -4.58
N PHE A 79 18.89 29.92 -4.11
CA PHE A 79 17.71 30.46 -3.42
C PHE A 79 16.49 30.71 -4.33
N ILE A 80 16.72 30.97 -5.63
CA ILE A 80 15.67 31.39 -6.58
C ILE A 80 14.88 30.18 -7.15
N LEU A 81 15.49 29.01 -7.27
CA LEU A 81 14.81 27.79 -7.77
C LEU A 81 14.11 26.99 -6.64
N MET A 82 14.19 27.45 -5.39
CA MET A 82 13.87 26.62 -4.21
C MET A 82 12.36 26.48 -3.92
N LEU A 83 11.52 27.31 -4.55
CA LEU A 83 10.09 27.42 -4.21
C LEU A 83 9.17 26.29 -4.72
N PHE A 84 9.61 25.46 -5.67
CA PHE A 84 8.74 24.51 -6.39
C PHE A 84 9.24 23.05 -6.43
N LEU A 85 10.26 22.68 -5.65
CA LEU A 85 10.97 21.39 -5.78
C LEU A 85 11.02 20.52 -4.50
N GLY A 86 10.46 21.01 -3.38
CA GLY A 86 10.42 20.30 -2.10
C GLY A 86 9.19 19.39 -1.92
N ASN A 87 8.07 19.99 -1.54
CA ASN A 87 6.93 19.26 -0.94
C ASN A 87 6.10 18.46 -1.96
N ARG A 88 6.54 17.25 -2.34
CA ARG A 88 5.85 16.38 -3.30
C ARG A 88 5.31 15.10 -2.68
N ALA A 89 3.99 14.92 -2.67
CA ALA A 89 3.37 13.68 -2.22
C ALA A 89 3.69 12.51 -3.17
N ILE A 90 4.18 11.40 -2.62
CA ILE A 90 4.44 10.17 -3.38
C ILE A 90 3.12 9.39 -3.47
N MET A 91 2.56 9.33 -4.67
CA MET A 91 1.28 8.66 -4.94
C MET A 91 1.46 7.25 -5.49
N SER A 92 2.54 7.03 -6.26
CA SER A 92 2.83 5.76 -6.93
C SER A 92 4.26 5.33 -6.67
N SER A 93 4.52 4.02 -6.59
CA SER A 93 5.90 3.52 -6.47
C SER A 93 6.11 2.12 -7.04
N ALA A 94 7.37 1.86 -7.38
CA ALA A 94 7.91 0.54 -7.67
C ALA A 94 9.30 0.39 -7.02
N VAL A 95 9.61 -0.82 -6.56
CA VAL A 95 10.93 -1.19 -6.03
C VAL A 95 11.59 -2.18 -6.98
N PHE A 96 12.85 -1.92 -7.31
CA PHE A 96 13.77 -2.82 -8.02
C PHE A 96 14.83 -3.31 -7.02
N ASN A 97 15.21 -4.58 -7.09
CA ASN A 97 16.26 -5.16 -6.26
C ASN A 97 17.57 -5.26 -7.05
N GLU A 98 18.68 -4.81 -6.46
CA GLU A 98 20.01 -4.72 -7.07
C GLU A 98 21.05 -5.31 -6.10
N ASP A 99 21.02 -6.63 -5.98
CA ASP A 99 21.86 -7.52 -5.16
C ASP A 99 21.90 -7.16 -3.66
N ASN A 100 22.61 -6.09 -3.31
CA ASN A 100 22.76 -5.54 -1.94
C ASN A 100 22.10 -4.15 -1.75
N ASN A 101 21.37 -3.64 -2.75
CA ASN A 101 20.70 -2.34 -2.71
C ASN A 101 19.29 -2.46 -3.27
N PHE A 102 18.40 -1.56 -2.87
CA PHE A 102 17.11 -1.38 -3.55
C PHE A 102 17.09 -0.04 -4.28
N VAL A 103 16.37 0.02 -5.40
CA VAL A 103 16.03 1.28 -6.07
C VAL A 103 14.54 1.45 -6.07
N LEU A 104 14.09 2.52 -5.42
CA LEU A 104 12.71 2.96 -5.47
C LEU A 104 12.55 3.97 -6.61
N ALA A 105 11.59 3.75 -7.49
CA ALA A 105 11.05 4.79 -8.35
C ALA A 105 9.72 5.27 -7.73
N ALA A 106 9.63 6.55 -7.42
CA ALA A 106 8.48 7.19 -6.81
C ALA A 106 7.88 8.22 -7.78
N GLY A 107 6.56 8.18 -7.96
CA GLY A 107 5.78 9.08 -8.79
C GLY A 107 4.83 9.91 -7.94
N GLY A 108 4.65 11.16 -8.32
CA GLY A 108 3.78 12.09 -7.62
C GLY A 108 3.07 13.06 -8.54
N ILE A 109 2.47 14.05 -7.90
CA ILE A 109 2.03 15.31 -8.51
C ILE A 109 3.28 16.03 -9.09
N ASP A 110 3.09 16.88 -10.08
CA ASP A 110 4.12 17.52 -10.94
C ASP A 110 4.62 16.63 -12.11
N GLY A 111 3.99 15.48 -12.38
CA GLY A 111 4.34 14.57 -13.49
C GLY A 111 5.73 13.93 -13.41
N MET A 112 6.43 14.13 -12.29
CA MET A 112 7.80 13.72 -12.07
C MET A 112 7.91 12.32 -11.46
N CYS A 113 8.78 11.50 -12.06
CA CYS A 113 9.29 10.28 -11.46
C CYS A 113 10.67 10.55 -10.84
N ILE A 114 10.87 10.17 -9.58
CA ILE A 114 12.13 10.33 -8.85
C ILE A 114 12.65 8.96 -8.43
N ALA A 115 13.88 8.64 -8.83
CA ALA A 115 14.59 7.45 -8.40
C ALA A 115 15.41 7.72 -7.14
N TYR A 116 15.31 6.83 -6.15
CA TYR A 116 16.08 6.81 -4.90
C TYR A 116 16.81 5.48 -4.74
N LYS A 117 18.10 5.52 -4.39
CA LYS A 117 18.87 4.33 -4.00
C LYS A 117 18.81 4.17 -2.50
N MET A 118 18.33 3.02 -2.06
CA MET A 118 18.19 2.65 -0.66
C MET A 118 19.24 1.59 -0.35
N LYS A 119 20.10 1.87 0.63
CA LYS A 119 21.13 0.95 1.11
C LYS A 119 20.85 0.53 2.54
N TYR A 120 21.12 -0.73 2.87
CA TYR A 120 21.25 -1.14 4.26
C TYR A 120 22.40 -0.38 4.95
N SER A 121 22.14 0.01 6.18
CA SER A 121 23.09 0.57 7.15
C SER A 121 23.09 -0.32 8.38
N VAL A 122 24.24 -0.48 9.03
CA VAL A 122 24.35 -1.22 10.30
C VAL A 122 24.57 -0.18 11.39
N ASN A 123 23.51 0.20 12.10
CA ASN A 123 23.57 1.23 13.13
C ASN A 123 24.15 0.64 14.43
N GLY A 124 25.46 0.33 14.40
CA GLY A 124 26.21 -0.24 15.52
C GLY A 124 27.72 0.08 15.52
N PHE A 125 28.34 0.38 14.37
CA PHE A 125 29.79 0.58 14.25
C PHE A 125 30.19 1.91 13.57
N ASP A 126 29.75 3.04 14.13
CA ASP A 126 30.13 4.37 13.60
C ASP A 126 30.44 5.42 14.70
N ASN A 127 31.13 4.97 15.75
CA ASN A 127 31.60 5.82 16.88
C ASN A 127 33.09 6.18 16.82
N GLU A 128 33.89 5.55 15.93
CA GLU A 128 35.30 5.91 15.76
C GLU A 128 35.51 7.07 14.77
N SER A 129 34.65 7.17 13.75
CA SER A 129 34.67 8.26 12.76
C SER A 129 34.51 9.66 13.38
N ARG A 130 33.83 9.75 14.53
CA ARG A 130 33.63 10.99 15.31
C ARG A 130 34.66 11.26 16.41
N ARG A 131 35.66 10.38 16.60
CA ARG A 131 36.72 10.55 17.62
C ARG A 131 38.07 11.03 17.06
N ARG A 132 38.18 11.27 15.76
CA ARG A 132 39.41 11.77 15.10
C ARG A 132 39.36 13.26 14.69
N SER A 133 38.48 14.05 15.31
CA SER A 133 38.40 15.52 15.12
C SER A 133 38.58 16.31 16.42
N SER A 134 39.30 15.74 17.40
CA SER A 134 39.82 16.43 18.58
C SER A 134 41.34 16.26 18.69
N GLY A 135 42.05 16.41 17.57
CA GLY A 135 43.50 16.53 17.55
C GLY A 135 43.91 17.90 18.06
N SER A 136 44.82 17.94 19.03
CA SER A 136 45.41 19.16 19.57
C SER A 136 46.17 19.93 18.48
N ILE A 137 45.82 21.21 18.30
CA ILE A 137 46.62 22.15 17.51
C ILE A 137 47.28 23.10 18.50
N ASP A 138 48.57 22.91 18.73
CA ASP A 138 49.39 23.85 19.51
C ASP A 138 49.51 25.17 18.76
N ILE A 139 48.94 26.24 19.33
CA ILE A 139 49.22 27.61 18.90
C ILE A 139 50.21 28.19 19.90
N LYS A 140 51.42 28.49 19.42
CA LYS A 140 52.52 29.02 20.23
C LYS A 140 52.17 30.40 20.80
N ASP A 141 52.39 30.55 22.09
CA ASP A 141 52.40 31.85 22.76
C ASP A 141 53.70 32.61 22.45
N GLY A 142 53.66 33.95 22.44
CA GLY A 142 54.85 34.78 22.23
C GLY A 142 54.61 36.15 21.60
N GLY A 143 54.88 37.22 22.37
CA GLY A 143 55.09 38.57 21.82
C GLY A 143 54.32 39.73 22.49
N GLU A 144 54.70 40.08 23.71
CA GLU A 144 54.74 41.45 24.31
C GLU A 144 53.56 42.45 24.11
N GLY A 145 53.03 43.01 25.21
CA GLY A 145 51.92 43.99 25.17
C GLY A 145 51.62 44.72 26.49
N LEU A 146 52.63 45.37 27.09
CA LEU A 146 52.59 46.03 28.41
C LEU A 146 51.38 46.98 28.69
N ARG A 147 50.59 46.72 29.75
CA ARG A 147 50.45 47.61 30.95
C ARG A 147 49.41 47.14 32.00
N ARG A 148 49.70 47.41 33.29
CA ARG A 148 48.79 47.31 34.46
C ARG A 148 48.50 48.71 35.03
N ARG A 149 47.26 49.03 35.45
CA ARG A 149 47.02 49.82 36.70
C ARG A 149 45.58 49.80 37.29
N ARG A 150 45.48 49.24 38.50
CA ARG A 150 44.62 49.53 39.69
C ARG A 150 43.39 50.49 39.62
N LEU A 151 42.24 49.94 40.07
CA LEU A 151 41.39 50.28 41.24
C LEU A 151 40.83 51.70 41.54
N SER A 152 39.70 51.69 42.28
CA SER A 152 39.05 52.73 43.11
C SER A 152 38.00 53.65 42.44
N SER A 153 36.93 54.15 43.10
CA SER A 153 36.15 53.67 44.29
C SER A 153 34.95 54.60 44.58
N ASN A 154 33.86 54.08 45.17
CA ASN A 154 32.71 54.81 45.76
C ASN A 154 31.85 55.64 44.75
N SER A 155 30.62 56.09 45.00
CA SER A 155 29.69 56.07 46.16
C SER A 155 28.24 56.38 45.64
N SER A 156 27.11 56.20 46.34
CA SER A 156 26.65 55.36 47.47
C SER A 156 25.25 55.83 47.93
N VAL A 157 24.49 55.02 48.71
CA VAL A 157 23.38 55.47 49.63
C VAL A 157 22.07 55.95 48.94
N LYS A 158 20.82 55.76 49.41
CA LYS A 158 20.04 54.92 50.39
C LYS A 158 18.54 55.18 50.02
N ASP A 159 17.48 54.48 50.41
CA ASP A 159 17.11 53.26 51.19
C ASP A 159 15.80 52.69 50.50
N ASP A 160 14.89 51.82 51.00
CA ASP A 160 14.69 51.13 52.29
C ASP A 160 13.93 49.77 52.11
N LYS A 161 13.65 49.16 53.26
CA LYS A 161 12.73 48.07 53.69
C LYS A 161 11.35 47.90 53.03
N GLU A 162 10.65 46.76 53.16
CA GLU A 162 10.96 45.37 53.61
C GLU A 162 9.66 44.52 53.49
N ASN A 163 9.71 43.29 52.96
CA ASN A 163 8.77 42.19 53.21
C ASN A 163 9.08 40.93 52.36
N ASP A 164 9.02 39.75 52.96
CA ASP A 164 9.38 38.47 52.33
C ASP A 164 8.24 37.79 51.55
N VAL A 165 8.48 37.47 50.27
CA VAL A 165 7.93 36.25 49.62
C VAL A 165 8.97 35.67 48.66
N ASN A 166 9.55 34.51 49.01
CA ASN A 166 10.56 33.84 48.19
C ASN A 166 9.94 33.14 46.95
N VAL A 167 10.01 33.78 45.77
CA VAL A 167 9.63 33.18 44.47
C VAL A 167 10.89 32.82 43.67
N LEU A 168 11.46 31.64 43.92
CA LEU A 168 12.59 31.12 43.15
C LEU A 168 12.12 30.51 41.82
N ASN A 169 12.54 31.12 40.71
CA ASN A 169 12.30 30.63 39.35
C ASN A 169 12.86 29.21 39.14
N ARG A 170 11.98 28.23 38.93
CA ARG A 170 12.33 26.91 38.40
C ARG A 170 12.04 26.85 36.89
N PRO A 171 13.04 26.62 36.02
CA PRO A 171 12.78 26.41 34.60
C PRO A 171 12.06 25.07 34.38
N LEU A 172 11.07 25.07 33.49
CA LEU A 172 10.27 23.90 33.13
C LEU A 172 11.12 22.83 32.45
N LYS A 173 11.49 21.77 33.18
CA LYS A 173 11.96 20.52 32.55
C LYS A 173 10.81 19.94 31.73
N LYS A 174 10.99 19.81 30.41
CA LYS A 174 10.14 18.94 29.60
C LYS A 174 10.43 17.49 30.00
N ASN A 175 9.40 16.76 30.40
CA ASN A 175 9.51 15.32 30.58
C ASN A 175 9.71 14.67 29.20
N LEU A 176 10.92 14.17 28.98
CA LEU A 176 11.17 13.12 27.99
C LEU A 176 10.98 11.80 28.74
N ASP A 177 9.95 11.04 28.36
CA ASP A 177 9.63 9.76 29.02
C ASP A 177 10.66 8.69 28.66
N SER A 178 11.80 8.74 29.34
CA SER A 178 12.85 7.72 29.29
C SER A 178 12.42 6.49 30.09
N GLN A 179 11.41 5.77 29.60
CA GLN A 179 11.03 4.47 30.18
C GLN A 179 12.11 3.43 29.86
N SER A 180 12.95 3.18 30.87
CA SER A 180 13.74 1.97 31.13
C SER A 180 13.86 0.95 29.99
N ARG A 181 14.99 0.95 29.29
CA ARG A 181 15.51 -0.27 28.66
C ARG A 181 15.99 -1.22 29.75
N LEU A 182 15.41 -2.41 29.85
CA LEU A 182 15.90 -3.51 30.68
C LEU A 182 15.66 -4.83 29.93
N GLY A 183 16.74 -5.42 29.40
CA GLY A 183 16.72 -6.77 28.83
C GLY A 183 16.14 -6.90 27.42
N ASP A 184 16.85 -6.35 26.42
CA ASP A 184 16.77 -6.79 25.02
C ASP A 184 18.21 -6.99 24.51
N ASP A 185 18.47 -8.05 23.75
CA ASP A 185 19.80 -8.37 23.22
C ASP A 185 20.28 -7.30 22.22
N GLU A 186 21.57 -6.94 22.25
CA GLU A 186 22.17 -5.98 21.31
C GLU A 186 22.39 -6.57 19.90
N TYR A 187 21.29 -6.89 19.22
CA TYR A 187 21.31 -7.05 17.77
C TYR A 187 21.60 -5.70 17.10
N PRO A 188 22.45 -5.66 16.06
CA PRO A 188 22.71 -4.43 15.33
C PRO A 188 21.44 -3.93 14.66
N ASN A 189 20.99 -2.72 15.03
CA ASN A 189 19.81 -2.12 14.43
C ASN A 189 20.06 -1.89 12.93
N ILE A 190 19.33 -2.62 12.09
CA ILE A 190 19.36 -2.41 10.64
C ILE A 190 18.75 -1.04 10.37
N GLY A 191 19.42 -0.24 9.54
CA GLY A 191 19.00 1.08 9.07
C GLY A 191 18.88 1.09 7.55
N PHE A 192 18.22 2.12 7.00
CA PHE A 192 18.27 2.42 5.56
C PHE A 192 18.77 3.84 5.31
N VAL A 193 19.79 3.97 4.47
CA VAL A 193 20.24 5.25 3.91
C VAL A 193 19.60 5.41 2.53
N ILE A 194 18.82 6.48 2.37
CA ILE A 194 18.00 6.76 1.18
C ILE A 194 18.57 7.98 0.45
N ASN A 195 19.16 7.76 -0.72
CA ASN A 195 19.83 8.78 -1.52
C ASN A 195 19.09 9.01 -2.85
N LYS A 196 18.69 10.25 -3.15
CA LYS A 196 18.07 10.63 -4.43
C LYS A 196 19.09 10.46 -5.57
N MET A 197 18.75 9.68 -6.60
CA MET A 197 19.60 9.42 -7.77
C MET A 197 19.34 10.41 -8.92
N ARG A 198 18.09 10.48 -9.39
CA ARG A 198 17.69 11.20 -10.60
C ARG A 198 16.19 11.50 -10.55
N SER A 199 15.79 12.65 -11.10
CA SER A 199 14.41 13.01 -11.40
C SER A 199 14.19 13.07 -12.91
N ILE A 200 12.99 12.69 -13.34
CA ILE A 200 12.60 12.47 -14.73
C ILE A 200 11.20 13.05 -14.91
N GLN A 201 10.96 13.86 -15.95
CA GLN A 201 9.59 14.21 -16.32
C GLN A 201 8.99 13.01 -17.08
N SER A 202 7.92 12.42 -16.53
CA SER A 202 7.29 11.20 -17.04
C SER A 202 5.86 11.39 -17.55
N ASP A 203 5.22 12.50 -17.20
CA ASP A 203 3.94 12.99 -17.72
C ASP A 203 4.14 14.44 -18.21
N PHE A 204 3.56 14.78 -19.37
CA PHE A 204 3.64 16.10 -19.99
C PHE A 204 2.25 16.71 -20.25
N ASN A 205 1.23 16.31 -19.48
CA ASN A 205 -0.09 16.91 -19.55
C ASN A 205 -0.02 18.43 -19.31
N ASN A 206 -0.48 19.21 -20.29
CA ASN A 206 -0.54 20.67 -20.29
C ASN A 206 -1.99 21.18 -20.48
N ARG A 207 -3.01 20.34 -20.23
CA ARG A 207 -4.42 20.76 -20.30
C ARG A 207 -4.69 21.81 -19.21
N GLU A 208 -5.38 22.89 -19.57
CA GLU A 208 -5.65 24.00 -18.65
C GLU A 208 -6.48 23.54 -17.44
N GLY A 209 -5.87 23.56 -16.25
CA GLY A 209 -6.49 23.13 -14.99
C GLY A 209 -6.21 21.68 -14.57
N GLU A 210 -5.52 20.87 -15.37
CA GLU A 210 -5.05 19.53 -14.98
C GLU A 210 -3.55 19.57 -14.62
N GLU A 211 -3.20 19.31 -13.35
CA GLU A 211 -1.79 19.13 -12.96
C GLU A 211 -1.27 17.78 -13.51
N PRO A 212 -0.07 17.73 -14.13
CA PRO A 212 0.48 16.47 -14.63
C PRO A 212 0.77 15.51 -13.46
N PHE A 213 0.49 14.22 -13.66
CA PHE A 213 0.41 13.26 -12.57
C PHE A 213 0.82 11.83 -12.96
N VAL A 214 1.81 11.28 -12.26
CA VAL A 214 2.30 9.91 -12.50
C VAL A 214 1.46 8.89 -11.74
N LYS A 215 0.37 8.43 -12.35
CA LYS A 215 -0.53 7.41 -11.76
C LYS A 215 0.17 6.10 -11.45
N VAL A 216 0.97 5.57 -12.38
CA VAL A 216 1.52 4.22 -12.26
C VAL A 216 2.99 4.13 -12.67
N ILE A 217 3.74 3.36 -11.88
CA ILE A 217 5.15 3.04 -12.10
C ILE A 217 5.37 1.53 -11.92
N ARG A 218 6.13 0.90 -12.83
CA ARG A 218 6.55 -0.51 -12.73
C ARG A 218 8.01 -0.67 -13.14
N PHE A 219 8.74 -1.57 -12.48
CA PHE A 219 10.05 -2.04 -12.93
C PHE A 219 9.92 -3.44 -13.53
N SER A 220 10.70 -3.74 -14.57
CA SER A 220 10.95 -5.13 -15.00
C SER A 220 12.37 -5.52 -14.59
N ASN A 221 12.48 -6.58 -13.78
CA ASN A 221 13.75 -7.06 -13.24
C ASN A 221 14.64 -7.64 -14.34
N ALA A 222 14.06 -8.42 -15.28
CA ALA A 222 14.82 -9.10 -16.33
C ALA A 222 15.37 -8.12 -17.39
N SER A 223 14.53 -7.23 -17.92
CA SER A 223 14.92 -6.30 -18.99
C SER A 223 15.54 -4.99 -18.50
N LYS A 224 15.64 -4.78 -17.18
CA LYS A 224 16.17 -3.58 -16.52
C LYS A 224 15.56 -2.29 -17.10
N MET A 225 14.23 -2.25 -17.17
CA MET A 225 13.48 -1.05 -17.56
C MET A 225 12.52 -0.60 -16.46
N LEU A 226 12.28 0.71 -16.42
CA LEU A 226 11.21 1.37 -15.69
C LEU A 226 10.12 1.76 -16.69
N VAL A 227 8.85 1.53 -16.38
CA VAL A 227 7.70 1.96 -17.18
C VAL A 227 6.81 2.86 -16.34
N THR A 228 6.39 3.99 -16.91
CA THR A 228 5.58 5.03 -16.25
C THR A 228 4.34 5.36 -17.10
N GLY A 229 3.18 5.47 -16.47
CA GLY A 229 1.93 5.95 -17.07
C GLY A 229 1.47 7.26 -16.44
N GLY A 230 1.12 8.24 -17.28
CA GLY A 230 0.70 9.59 -16.88
C GLY A 230 -0.80 9.85 -17.04
N ALA A 231 -1.22 11.06 -16.66
CA ALA A 231 -2.54 11.61 -16.97
C ALA A 231 -2.68 11.95 -18.47
N ASP A 232 -1.58 12.24 -19.17
CA ASP A 232 -1.55 12.47 -20.63
C ASP A 232 -1.88 11.26 -21.50
N GLY A 233 -2.15 10.08 -20.94
CA GLY A 233 -2.47 8.85 -21.69
C GLY A 233 -1.26 8.15 -22.31
N HIS A 234 -0.04 8.65 -22.10
CA HIS A 234 1.18 8.05 -22.62
C HIS A 234 1.78 6.99 -21.68
N ILE A 235 2.43 6.00 -22.29
CA ILE A 235 3.31 5.03 -21.62
C ILE A 235 4.75 5.33 -22.02
N ARG A 236 5.62 5.56 -21.03
CA ARG A 236 7.03 5.87 -21.27
C ARG A 236 7.93 4.84 -20.61
N CYS A 237 8.89 4.32 -21.38
CA CYS A 237 9.81 3.27 -20.95
C CYS A 237 11.22 3.85 -20.83
N TRP A 238 11.92 3.57 -19.73
CA TRP A 238 13.21 4.17 -19.38
C TRP A 238 14.23 3.08 -19.03
N LYS A 239 15.44 3.17 -19.59
CA LYS A 239 16.52 2.18 -19.37
C LYS A 239 17.15 2.36 -17.99
N TYR A 240 17.07 1.38 -17.10
CA TYR A 240 17.82 1.38 -15.84
C TYR A 240 19.28 0.97 -16.10
N PRO A 241 20.30 1.56 -15.43
CA PRO A 241 20.26 2.64 -14.44
C PRO A 241 20.37 4.05 -15.03
N GLU A 242 20.51 4.20 -16.34
CA GLU A 242 20.75 5.50 -17.00
C GLU A 242 19.52 6.43 -16.97
N PHE A 243 18.32 5.87 -16.81
CA PHE A 243 17.01 6.52 -16.94
C PHE A 243 16.83 7.30 -18.25
N LYS A 244 17.45 6.84 -19.35
CA LYS A 244 17.21 7.34 -20.71
C LYS A 244 15.89 6.79 -21.24
N LYS A 245 15.08 7.63 -21.89
CA LYS A 245 13.84 7.21 -22.56
C LYS A 245 14.18 6.26 -23.72
N ILE A 246 13.55 5.10 -23.75
CA ILE A 246 13.64 4.10 -24.82
C ILE A 246 12.42 4.23 -25.74
N LEU A 247 11.22 4.26 -25.14
CA LEU A 247 9.94 4.32 -25.84
C LEU A 247 9.06 5.42 -25.25
N ASP A 248 8.26 6.03 -26.10
CA ASP A 248 7.18 6.95 -25.76
C ASP A 248 5.97 6.55 -26.62
N ILE A 249 4.94 6.00 -25.98
CA ILE A 249 3.80 5.37 -26.65
C ILE A 249 2.55 6.19 -26.31
N ALA A 250 1.94 6.81 -27.31
CA ALA A 250 0.59 7.38 -27.20
C ALA A 250 -0.41 6.22 -27.09
N ALA A 251 -0.62 5.74 -25.88
CA ALA A 251 -1.25 4.45 -25.64
C ALA A 251 -2.78 4.54 -25.52
N HIS A 252 -3.27 5.62 -24.91
CA HIS A 252 -4.67 5.83 -24.56
C HIS A 252 -5.09 7.28 -24.81
N SER A 253 -6.39 7.54 -24.94
CA SER A 253 -6.94 8.90 -25.12
C SER A 253 -7.22 9.63 -23.81
N ASP A 254 -7.16 8.91 -22.69
CA ASP A 254 -7.42 9.38 -21.33
C ASP A 254 -6.41 8.73 -20.35
N GLU A 255 -6.38 9.21 -19.11
CA GLU A 255 -5.39 8.87 -18.08
C GLU A 255 -5.08 7.36 -17.97
N VAL A 256 -3.80 6.97 -17.95
CA VAL A 256 -3.41 5.56 -17.78
C VAL A 256 -3.58 5.15 -16.31
N ASP A 257 -4.55 4.27 -16.05
CA ASP A 257 -5.08 4.01 -14.72
C ASP A 257 -4.29 2.92 -13.97
N ASP A 258 -3.67 1.99 -14.72
CA ASP A 258 -2.71 0.99 -14.24
C ASP A 258 -1.88 0.40 -15.41
N ILE A 259 -0.69 -0.13 -15.09
CA ILE A 259 0.25 -0.77 -16.01
C ILE A 259 0.81 -2.01 -15.31
N ASP A 260 1.14 -3.05 -16.09
CA ASP A 260 2.08 -4.08 -15.64
C ASP A 260 3.01 -4.57 -16.76
N ILE A 261 4.15 -5.17 -16.39
CA ILE A 261 5.16 -5.65 -17.32
C ILE A 261 5.33 -7.16 -17.16
N HIS A 262 5.44 -7.88 -18.27
CA HIS A 262 5.74 -9.32 -18.24
C HIS A 262 7.08 -9.55 -17.51
N PRO A 263 7.25 -10.62 -16.71
CA PRO A 263 8.51 -10.89 -15.99
C PRO A 263 9.75 -10.85 -16.89
N GLU A 264 9.72 -11.58 -18.01
CA GLU A 264 10.74 -11.55 -19.09
C GLU A 264 10.91 -10.20 -19.81
N GLY A 265 10.10 -9.18 -19.51
CA GLY A 265 10.20 -7.86 -20.11
C GLY A 265 9.88 -7.79 -21.61
N ASN A 266 9.13 -8.76 -22.16
CA ASN A 266 8.78 -8.82 -23.59
C ASN A 266 7.49 -8.06 -23.95
N THR A 267 6.52 -7.98 -23.03
CA THR A 267 5.23 -7.29 -23.25
C THR A 267 4.85 -6.41 -22.06
N ILE A 268 4.13 -5.33 -22.36
CA ILE A 268 3.56 -4.39 -21.38
C ILE A 268 2.03 -4.44 -21.52
N LEU A 269 1.33 -4.42 -20.38
CA LEU A 269 -0.11 -4.27 -20.29
C LEU A 269 -0.45 -2.86 -19.81
N SER A 270 -1.49 -2.27 -20.38
CA SER A 270 -2.04 -0.99 -19.92
C SER A 270 -3.56 -1.02 -19.87
N VAL A 271 -4.11 -0.24 -18.95
CA VAL A 271 -5.55 0.04 -18.85
C VAL A 271 -5.77 1.52 -18.58
N SER A 272 -6.81 2.10 -19.15
CA SER A 272 -7.12 3.53 -19.02
C SER A 272 -8.58 3.80 -18.64
N ARG A 273 -8.79 5.01 -18.16
CA ARG A 273 -10.09 5.64 -17.95
C ARG A 273 -10.91 5.79 -19.24
N ASP A 274 -10.29 5.70 -20.42
CA ASP A 274 -11.00 5.56 -21.70
C ASP A 274 -11.90 4.29 -21.75
N GLY A 275 -11.60 3.28 -20.92
CA GLY A 275 -12.33 2.03 -20.76
C GLY A 275 -11.72 0.83 -21.49
N HIS A 276 -10.63 1.03 -22.22
CA HIS A 276 -9.92 0.01 -22.98
C HIS A 276 -8.72 -0.53 -22.20
N GLY A 277 -8.33 -1.75 -22.54
CA GLY A 277 -7.08 -2.38 -22.10
C GLY A 277 -6.26 -2.81 -23.31
N TYR A 278 -4.96 -2.56 -23.31
CA TYR A 278 -4.09 -2.82 -24.46
C TYR A 278 -2.86 -3.64 -24.07
N VAL A 279 -2.36 -4.42 -25.04
CA VAL A 279 -1.13 -5.20 -24.91
C VAL A 279 -0.11 -4.65 -25.89
N TRP A 280 1.09 -4.36 -25.42
CA TRP A 280 2.16 -3.72 -26.19
C TRP A 280 3.42 -4.58 -26.23
N ASN A 281 4.15 -4.52 -27.33
CA ASN A 281 5.49 -5.10 -27.43
C ASN A 281 6.49 -4.16 -26.74
N ALA A 282 7.19 -4.65 -25.71
CA ALA A 282 8.08 -3.84 -24.88
C ALA A 282 9.40 -3.42 -25.57
N LYS A 283 9.68 -3.96 -26.76
CA LYS A 283 10.89 -3.67 -27.56
C LYS A 283 10.61 -2.69 -28.71
N THR A 284 9.44 -2.78 -29.33
CA THR A 284 9.06 -1.92 -30.48
C THR A 284 8.04 -0.84 -30.14
N GLY A 285 7.33 -0.94 -29.01
CA GLY A 285 6.23 -0.04 -28.66
C GLY A 285 4.94 -0.25 -29.45
N SER A 286 4.86 -1.26 -30.32
CA SER A 286 3.68 -1.53 -31.14
C SER A 286 2.57 -2.23 -30.35
N LYS A 287 1.30 -1.82 -30.55
CA LYS A 287 0.11 -2.54 -30.07
C LYS A 287 0.10 -3.96 -30.64
N ILE A 288 -0.03 -4.96 -29.78
CA ILE A 288 -0.17 -6.38 -30.13
C ILE A 288 -1.66 -6.71 -30.28
N CYS A 289 -2.47 -6.38 -29.28
CA CYS A 289 -3.90 -6.62 -29.29
C CYS A 289 -4.65 -5.71 -28.30
N GLU A 290 -5.97 -5.89 -28.26
CA GLU A 290 -6.90 -5.24 -27.36
C GLU A 290 -7.50 -6.27 -26.40
N LEU A 291 -7.77 -5.86 -25.16
CA LEU A 291 -8.36 -6.71 -24.11
C LEU A 291 -9.88 -6.54 -24.12
N GLU A 292 -10.52 -7.13 -25.13
CA GLU A 292 -11.99 -7.15 -25.22
C GLU A 292 -12.59 -8.00 -24.09
N TYR A 293 -13.45 -7.39 -23.27
CA TYR A 293 -14.18 -8.08 -22.21
C TYR A 293 -15.64 -8.32 -22.62
N VAL A 294 -16.13 -9.55 -22.41
CA VAL A 294 -17.54 -9.89 -22.50
C VAL A 294 -18.02 -10.28 -21.11
N LEU A 295 -18.77 -9.38 -20.46
CA LEU A 295 -19.36 -9.65 -19.15
C LEU A 295 -20.70 -10.40 -19.30
N PRO A 296 -21.05 -11.30 -18.36
CA PRO A 296 -22.35 -11.95 -18.36
C PRO A 296 -23.46 -10.89 -18.23
N ILE A 297 -24.39 -10.89 -19.19
CA ILE A 297 -25.42 -9.85 -19.33
C ILE A 297 -26.27 -9.78 -18.06
N SER A 298 -26.33 -8.59 -17.45
CA SER A 298 -27.30 -8.30 -16.38
C SER A 298 -28.71 -8.37 -16.98
N ARG A 299 -29.48 -9.40 -16.59
CA ARG A 299 -30.78 -9.77 -17.18
C ARG A 299 -31.83 -8.66 -17.19
N ASN A 300 -31.63 -7.59 -16.42
CA ASN A 300 -32.62 -6.55 -16.16
C ASN A 300 -32.24 -5.17 -16.77
N SER A 301 -31.20 -5.09 -17.61
CA SER A 301 -30.65 -3.81 -18.10
C SER A 301 -30.95 -3.57 -19.59
N VAL A 302 -31.89 -2.65 -19.88
CA VAL A 302 -32.30 -2.25 -21.25
C VAL A 302 -31.19 -1.55 -22.05
N LYS A 303 -30.12 -1.11 -21.38
CA LYS A 303 -28.89 -0.58 -22.01
C LYS A 303 -27.67 -1.35 -21.49
N PRO A 304 -26.64 -1.61 -22.31
CA PRO A 304 -25.39 -2.18 -21.85
C PRO A 304 -24.73 -1.21 -20.84
N ILE A 305 -24.33 -1.76 -19.69
CA ILE A 305 -23.60 -1.01 -18.66
C ILE A 305 -22.13 -0.93 -19.09
N LYS A 306 -21.57 0.27 -19.30
CA LYS A 306 -20.12 0.41 -19.52
C LYS A 306 -19.37 0.09 -18.22
N TYR A 307 -18.34 -0.75 -18.36
CA TYR A 307 -17.33 -0.99 -17.33
C TYR A 307 -16.02 -0.35 -17.78
N ASN A 308 -15.18 0.03 -16.82
CA ASN A 308 -13.80 0.41 -17.07
C ASN A 308 -12.89 -0.57 -16.34
N PHE A 309 -11.76 -0.89 -16.98
CA PHE A 309 -10.63 -1.49 -16.30
C PHE A 309 -10.08 -0.52 -15.24
N ARG A 310 -9.81 -1.01 -14.04
CA ARG A 310 -9.23 -0.21 -12.94
C ARG A 310 -7.83 -0.66 -12.52
N SER A 311 -7.52 -1.94 -12.71
CA SER A 311 -6.21 -2.50 -12.38
C SER A 311 -5.92 -3.74 -13.21
N ILE A 312 -4.64 -3.95 -13.54
CA ILE A 312 -4.15 -5.06 -14.36
C ILE A 312 -2.84 -5.61 -13.80
N ARG A 313 -2.70 -6.93 -13.70
CA ARG A 313 -1.47 -7.58 -13.22
C ARG A 313 -1.17 -8.86 -14.01
N TYR A 314 0.11 -9.11 -14.26
CA TYR A 314 0.58 -10.48 -14.49
C TYR A 314 0.66 -11.23 -13.15
N GLY A 315 0.17 -12.45 -13.14
CA GLY A 315 0.37 -13.40 -12.05
C GLY A 315 0.99 -14.68 -12.56
N ILE A 316 2.02 -15.16 -11.88
CA ILE A 316 2.39 -16.58 -11.90
C ILE A 316 1.19 -17.38 -11.37
N VAL A 317 1.07 -18.66 -11.74
CA VAL A 317 0.08 -19.57 -11.15
C VAL A 317 0.83 -20.70 -10.47
N GLU A 318 0.59 -20.86 -9.17
CA GLU A 318 1.09 -21.99 -8.34
C GLU A 318 2.63 -22.17 -8.32
N GLY A 319 3.37 -21.11 -8.64
CA GLY A 319 4.83 -21.09 -8.70
C GLY A 319 5.44 -21.44 -10.07
N ASP A 320 4.64 -21.88 -11.05
CA ASP A 320 5.13 -22.17 -12.41
C ASP A 320 5.29 -20.88 -13.22
N SER A 321 6.54 -20.41 -13.33
CA SER A 321 6.93 -19.21 -14.09
C SER A 321 6.60 -19.29 -15.58
N SER A 322 6.38 -20.48 -16.15
CA SER A 322 5.94 -20.66 -17.53
C SER A 322 4.43 -20.45 -17.72
N ASN A 323 3.63 -20.58 -16.65
CA ASN A 323 2.17 -20.54 -16.66
C ASN A 323 1.58 -19.20 -16.19
N LEU A 324 2.17 -18.11 -16.66
CA LEU A 324 1.65 -16.76 -16.42
C LEU A 324 0.19 -16.59 -16.88
N ARG A 325 -0.57 -15.82 -16.10
CA ARG A 325 -1.93 -15.35 -16.38
C ARG A 325 -2.03 -13.85 -16.16
N ILE A 326 -3.06 -13.24 -16.71
CA ILE A 326 -3.38 -11.83 -16.46
C ILE A 326 -4.62 -11.76 -15.58
N PHE A 327 -4.60 -10.87 -14.59
CA PHE A 327 -5.73 -10.59 -13.71
C PHE A 327 -6.16 -9.13 -13.90
N THR A 328 -7.46 -8.88 -14.00
CA THR A 328 -8.01 -7.53 -14.18
C THR A 328 -9.21 -7.26 -13.30
N ILE A 329 -9.32 -6.02 -12.81
CA ILE A 329 -10.52 -5.48 -12.18
C ILE A 329 -11.33 -4.68 -13.19
N LEU A 330 -12.62 -4.99 -13.29
CA LEU A 330 -13.63 -4.23 -14.04
C LEU A 330 -14.63 -3.61 -13.06
N ASN A 331 -14.68 -2.27 -13.03
CA ASN A 331 -15.63 -1.50 -12.22
C ASN A 331 -16.73 -0.88 -13.11
N PRO A 332 -17.98 -0.77 -12.65
CA PRO A 332 -19.04 -0.10 -13.41
C PRO A 332 -18.78 1.41 -13.47
N VAL A 333 -18.86 2.01 -14.67
CA VAL A 333 -18.62 3.46 -14.86
C VAL A 333 -19.74 4.29 -14.24
N VAL A 334 -20.99 3.87 -14.46
CA VAL A 334 -22.17 4.58 -13.96
C VAL A 334 -22.66 3.93 -12.66
N ARG A 335 -22.60 4.68 -11.55
CA ARG A 335 -23.19 4.27 -10.28
C ARG A 335 -24.72 4.35 -10.37
N GLN A 336 -25.38 3.21 -10.18
CA GLN A 336 -26.84 3.07 -10.21
C GLN A 336 -27.38 2.62 -8.83
N LYS A 337 -28.69 2.63 -8.66
CA LYS A 337 -29.41 2.04 -7.52
C LYS A 337 -30.44 1.04 -8.07
N PRO A 338 -30.33 -0.27 -7.79
CA PRO A 338 -29.26 -0.93 -7.04
C PRO A 338 -27.87 -0.79 -7.71
N PRO A 339 -26.77 -0.86 -6.95
CA PRO A 339 -25.41 -0.79 -7.49
C PRO A 339 -25.07 -2.05 -8.31
N ASN A 340 -24.51 -1.85 -9.49
CA ASN A 340 -23.97 -2.92 -10.33
C ASN A 340 -22.72 -3.55 -9.68
N PRO A 341 -22.50 -4.86 -9.82
CA PRO A 341 -21.37 -5.55 -9.20
C PRO A 341 -20.05 -5.24 -9.92
N SER A 342 -18.96 -5.14 -9.16
CA SER A 342 -17.60 -5.13 -9.72
C SER A 342 -17.15 -6.55 -10.04
N TYR A 343 -16.38 -6.72 -11.12
CA TYR A 343 -15.90 -8.02 -11.59
C TYR A 343 -14.38 -8.15 -11.50
N LEU A 344 -13.96 -9.38 -11.25
CA LEU A 344 -12.57 -9.84 -11.28
C LEU A 344 -12.45 -10.88 -12.39
N CYS A 345 -11.54 -10.67 -13.33
CA CYS A 345 -11.32 -11.56 -14.48
C CYS A 345 -9.89 -12.12 -14.49
N LYS A 346 -9.77 -13.41 -14.82
CA LYS A 346 -8.52 -14.14 -15.09
C LYS A 346 -8.46 -14.41 -16.60
N TRP A 347 -7.34 -14.11 -17.24
CA TRP A 347 -7.14 -14.21 -18.69
C TRP A 347 -5.92 -15.04 -19.04
N ASN A 348 -5.96 -15.72 -20.20
CA ASN A 348 -4.86 -16.51 -20.72
C ASN A 348 -3.85 -15.63 -21.48
N THR A 349 -2.60 -15.57 -21.00
CA THR A 349 -1.53 -14.74 -21.58
C THR A 349 -1.17 -15.06 -23.04
N LYS A 350 -1.45 -16.28 -23.53
CA LYS A 350 -1.10 -16.69 -24.90
C LYS A 350 -2.14 -16.32 -25.95
N LYS A 351 -3.40 -16.09 -25.54
CA LYS A 351 -4.52 -15.74 -26.45
C LYS A 351 -5.21 -14.42 -26.10
N TYR A 352 -4.96 -13.86 -24.92
CA TYR A 352 -5.62 -12.68 -24.36
C TYR A 352 -7.16 -12.82 -24.25
N ILE A 353 -7.62 -14.05 -23.97
CA ILE A 353 -9.04 -14.39 -23.74
C ILE A 353 -9.28 -14.63 -22.24
N ILE A 354 -10.44 -14.21 -21.73
CA ILE A 354 -10.91 -14.49 -20.37
C ILE A 354 -11.06 -16.01 -20.16
N GLU A 355 -10.38 -16.56 -19.15
CA GLU A 355 -10.59 -17.94 -18.67
C GLU A 355 -11.70 -18.02 -17.62
N LYS A 356 -11.83 -17.00 -16.76
CA LYS A 356 -12.85 -16.95 -15.70
C LYS A 356 -13.18 -15.52 -15.28
N THR A 357 -14.46 -15.26 -15.02
CA THR A 357 -14.97 -14.01 -14.44
C THR A 357 -15.72 -14.32 -13.15
N VAL A 358 -15.49 -13.53 -12.09
CA VAL A 358 -16.19 -13.62 -10.80
C VAL A 358 -16.68 -12.24 -10.38
N SER A 359 -17.95 -12.14 -9.99
CA SER A 359 -18.51 -10.95 -9.35
C SER A 359 -18.04 -10.87 -7.89
N VAL A 360 -17.37 -9.77 -7.51
CA VAL A 360 -16.88 -9.57 -6.14
C VAL A 360 -17.99 -9.08 -5.20
N GLY A 361 -18.89 -8.24 -5.73
CA GLY A 361 -20.02 -7.66 -5.01
C GLY A 361 -20.33 -6.24 -5.50
N PRO A 362 -21.27 -5.52 -4.87
CA PRO A 362 -21.63 -4.14 -5.20
C PRO A 362 -20.59 -3.09 -4.78
N GLU A 363 -19.49 -3.52 -4.14
CA GLU A 363 -18.40 -2.64 -3.72
C GLU A 363 -17.47 -2.36 -4.91
N VAL A 364 -17.12 -1.09 -5.13
CA VAL A 364 -16.15 -0.67 -6.15
C VAL A 364 -14.74 -1.01 -5.66
N LEU A 365 -13.95 -1.65 -6.52
CA LEU A 365 -12.62 -2.17 -6.17
C LEU A 365 -11.55 -1.11 -6.49
N SER A 366 -10.57 -0.92 -5.60
CA SER A 366 -9.63 0.22 -5.64
C SER A 366 -8.20 -0.15 -6.02
N ALA A 367 -7.72 -1.27 -5.49
CA ALA A 367 -6.33 -1.74 -5.60
C ALA A 367 -6.25 -3.27 -5.68
N MET A 368 -5.20 -3.78 -6.35
CA MET A 368 -4.97 -5.20 -6.58
C MET A 368 -3.48 -5.56 -6.51
N THR A 369 -3.18 -6.70 -5.88
CA THR A 369 -1.85 -7.30 -5.78
C THR A 369 -1.93 -8.83 -5.84
N ILE A 370 -0.83 -9.48 -6.22
CA ILE A 370 -0.69 -10.94 -6.35
C ILE A 370 0.49 -11.35 -5.47
N SER A 371 0.43 -12.53 -4.85
CA SER A 371 1.55 -13.05 -4.05
C SER A 371 2.73 -13.46 -4.92
N ASP A 372 3.94 -13.44 -4.37
CA ASP A 372 5.21 -13.75 -5.08
C ASP A 372 5.19 -15.18 -5.67
N ASP A 373 4.53 -16.11 -4.97
CA ASP A 373 4.29 -17.50 -5.39
C ASP A 373 3.12 -17.67 -6.39
N GLY A 374 2.39 -16.61 -6.72
CA GLY A 374 1.26 -16.66 -7.63
C GLY A 374 0.05 -17.46 -7.12
N ARG A 375 -0.07 -17.76 -5.83
CA ARG A 375 -1.20 -18.53 -5.24
C ARG A 375 -2.39 -17.67 -4.85
N PHE A 376 -2.15 -16.43 -4.41
CA PHE A 376 -3.16 -15.56 -3.81
C PHE A 376 -3.27 -14.23 -4.56
N LEU A 377 -4.48 -13.67 -4.57
CA LEU A 377 -4.80 -12.36 -5.11
C LEU A 377 -5.48 -11.53 -4.02
N GLY A 378 -4.89 -10.40 -3.66
CA GLY A 378 -5.42 -9.44 -2.70
C GLY A 378 -6.13 -8.29 -3.40
N VAL A 379 -7.36 -7.98 -2.98
CA VAL A 379 -8.18 -6.92 -3.57
C VAL A 379 -8.74 -6.02 -2.46
N GLY A 380 -8.50 -4.71 -2.58
CA GLY A 380 -9.08 -3.67 -1.71
C GLY A 380 -10.28 -2.98 -2.34
N THR A 381 -11.20 -2.45 -1.52
CA THR A 381 -12.36 -1.68 -1.97
C THR A 381 -12.31 -0.19 -1.62
N LEU A 382 -13.15 0.60 -2.29
CA LEU A 382 -13.46 1.98 -1.88
C LEU A 382 -14.24 2.08 -0.55
N SER A 383 -14.76 0.97 -0.02
CA SER A 383 -15.48 0.90 1.26
C SER A 383 -14.60 0.50 2.46
N GLY A 384 -13.30 0.28 2.25
CA GLY A 384 -12.38 -0.16 3.31
C GLY A 384 -12.47 -1.66 3.63
N THR A 385 -13.13 -2.45 2.76
CA THR A 385 -13.20 -3.92 2.83
C THR A 385 -12.02 -4.54 2.08
N ILE A 386 -11.49 -5.65 2.57
CA ILE A 386 -10.42 -6.42 1.92
C ILE A 386 -10.90 -7.84 1.62
N TYR A 387 -10.51 -8.33 0.44
CA TYR A 387 -10.78 -9.68 -0.04
C TYR A 387 -9.47 -10.36 -0.44
N VAL A 388 -9.35 -11.65 -0.14
CA VAL A 388 -8.31 -12.52 -0.71
C VAL A 388 -8.96 -13.65 -1.48
N TYR A 389 -8.44 -13.90 -2.68
CA TYR A 389 -8.86 -14.96 -3.59
C TYR A 389 -7.70 -15.93 -3.86
N ILE A 390 -8.01 -17.20 -4.14
CA ILE A 390 -7.08 -18.11 -4.84
C ILE A 390 -6.95 -17.61 -6.27
N SER A 391 -5.72 -17.41 -6.75
CA SER A 391 -5.44 -16.96 -8.13
C SER A 391 -5.96 -17.95 -9.19
N TYR A 392 -5.72 -19.25 -8.97
CA TYR A 392 -6.09 -20.32 -9.89
C TYR A 392 -7.61 -20.39 -10.12
N SER A 393 -8.39 -20.46 -9.03
CA SER A 393 -9.84 -20.72 -9.08
C SER A 393 -10.73 -19.48 -8.98
N LEU A 394 -10.16 -18.31 -8.63
CA LEU A 394 -10.91 -17.09 -8.25
C LEU A 394 -11.94 -17.34 -7.12
N GLN A 395 -11.69 -18.31 -6.24
CA GLN A 395 -12.50 -18.52 -5.03
C GLN A 395 -12.06 -17.58 -3.92
N ARG A 396 -13.01 -16.90 -3.27
CA ARG A 396 -12.75 -16.04 -2.09
C ARG A 396 -12.42 -16.91 -0.89
N LEU A 397 -11.27 -16.68 -0.27
CA LEU A 397 -10.84 -17.32 0.98
C LEU A 397 -11.05 -16.40 2.20
N TYR A 398 -10.64 -15.14 2.07
CA TYR A 398 -10.64 -14.19 3.19
C TYR A 398 -11.50 -12.97 2.86
N ARG A 399 -12.15 -12.42 3.89
CA ARG A 399 -12.93 -11.19 3.85
C ARG A 399 -12.79 -10.45 5.18
N MET A 400 -12.21 -9.26 5.16
CA MET A 400 -12.21 -8.35 6.32
C MET A 400 -13.04 -7.10 5.99
N PRO A 401 -14.32 -7.03 6.41
CA PRO A 401 -15.16 -5.87 6.18
C PRO A 401 -14.73 -4.70 7.08
N LYS A 402 -14.61 -3.49 6.52
CA LYS A 402 -14.16 -2.29 7.25
C LYS A 402 -12.80 -2.45 7.96
N ALA A 403 -11.84 -3.11 7.30
CA ALA A 403 -10.44 -3.13 7.71
C ALA A 403 -9.87 -1.71 7.85
N HIS A 404 -10.27 -0.81 6.95
CA HIS A 404 -10.07 0.63 7.05
C HIS A 404 -11.42 1.36 7.15
N ASN A 405 -11.38 2.59 7.64
CA ASN A 405 -12.56 3.46 7.75
C ASN A 405 -12.87 4.19 6.42
N ILE A 406 -11.89 4.20 5.50
CA ILE A 406 -11.86 4.93 4.23
C ILE A 406 -11.39 3.95 3.12
N PHE A 407 -11.49 4.34 1.85
CA PHE A 407 -10.99 3.56 0.71
C PHE A 407 -9.54 3.11 0.89
N ILE A 408 -9.24 1.89 0.44
CA ILE A 408 -7.89 1.33 0.47
C ILE A 408 -7.11 1.87 -0.73
N THR A 409 -5.95 2.48 -0.47
CA THR A 409 -5.08 3.10 -1.49
C THR A 409 -4.10 2.11 -2.08
N GLY A 410 -3.53 1.24 -1.24
CA GLY A 410 -2.55 0.25 -1.63
C GLY A 410 -2.71 -1.04 -0.83
N VAL A 411 -2.33 -2.15 -1.48
CA VAL A 411 -2.34 -3.50 -0.93
C VAL A 411 -1.10 -4.22 -1.46
N GLU A 412 -0.37 -4.94 -0.61
CA GLU A 412 0.85 -5.67 -0.99
C GLU A 412 0.97 -6.96 -0.15
N PHE A 413 1.32 -8.09 -0.79
CA PHE A 413 1.70 -9.30 -0.05
C PHE A 413 3.13 -9.19 0.48
N LEU A 414 3.40 -9.81 1.64
CA LEU A 414 4.75 -10.21 2.00
C LEU A 414 5.20 -11.38 1.13
N LYS A 415 6.51 -11.49 0.88
CA LYS A 415 7.10 -12.57 0.08
C LYS A 415 6.89 -13.93 0.76
N SER A 416 6.56 -14.97 -0.01
CA SER A 416 6.36 -16.34 0.48
C SER A 416 7.67 -17.08 0.85
N SER A 417 8.61 -16.39 1.49
CA SER A 417 9.90 -16.93 1.91
C SER A 417 9.90 -17.46 3.34
N ARG A 418 10.93 -18.24 3.68
CA ARG A 418 11.05 -18.90 4.98
C ARG A 418 11.23 -17.92 6.14
N GLU A 419 11.90 -16.78 5.94
CA GLU A 419 11.98 -15.77 7.00
C GLU A 419 10.63 -15.09 7.26
N THR A 420 9.87 -14.80 6.19
CA THR A 420 8.50 -14.29 6.32
C THR A 420 7.63 -15.27 7.10
N GLN A 421 7.70 -16.58 6.82
CA GLN A 421 6.97 -17.60 7.57
C GLN A 421 7.36 -17.62 9.05
N ASN A 422 8.66 -17.48 9.37
CA ASN A 422 9.13 -17.35 10.75
C ASN A 422 8.62 -16.06 11.43
N LEU A 423 8.40 -14.97 10.69
CA LEU A 423 7.83 -13.71 11.21
C LEU A 423 6.31 -13.75 11.37
N THR A 424 5.59 -14.44 10.48
CA THR A 424 4.13 -14.49 10.54
C THR A 424 3.62 -15.58 11.47
N GLY A 425 4.39 -16.65 11.68
CA GLY A 425 3.91 -17.88 12.31
C GLY A 425 3.18 -18.78 11.30
N ASP A 426 2.35 -19.71 11.80
CA ASP A 426 1.80 -20.84 11.03
C ASP A 426 0.64 -20.46 10.08
N LYS A 427 0.93 -19.58 9.11
CA LYS A 427 -0.04 -18.95 8.18
C LYS A 427 0.43 -19.15 6.74
N ASP A 428 -0.50 -19.29 5.79
CA ASP A 428 -0.15 -19.55 4.38
C ASP A 428 0.41 -18.30 3.68
N ALA A 429 -0.11 -17.12 4.02
CA ALA A 429 0.36 -15.84 3.50
C ALA A 429 -0.05 -14.68 4.43
N SER A 430 0.56 -13.51 4.24
CA SER A 430 0.16 -12.28 4.92
C SER A 430 0.12 -11.10 3.95
N LEU A 431 -0.98 -10.35 4.02
CA LEU A 431 -1.31 -9.24 3.13
C LEU A 431 -1.34 -7.95 3.96
N ILE A 432 -0.69 -6.89 3.47
CA ILE A 432 -0.67 -5.58 4.10
C ILE A 432 -1.59 -4.64 3.32
N SER A 433 -2.36 -3.82 4.03
CA SER A 433 -3.18 -2.77 3.46
C SER A 433 -2.89 -1.40 4.08
N ILE A 434 -3.07 -0.37 3.27
CA ILE A 434 -2.95 1.04 3.65
C ILE A 434 -4.15 1.84 3.17
N SER A 435 -4.41 2.96 3.84
CA SER A 435 -5.47 3.91 3.49
C SER A 435 -5.09 5.33 3.92
N VAL A 436 -5.88 6.30 3.45
CA VAL A 436 -5.87 7.71 3.88
C VAL A 436 -6.29 7.87 5.36
N ASP A 437 -6.74 6.80 6.04
CA ASP A 437 -6.95 6.81 7.49
C ASP A 437 -5.67 6.65 8.33
N ASN A 438 -4.49 6.64 7.71
CA ASN A 438 -3.15 6.56 8.31
C ASN A 438 -2.84 5.27 9.11
N HIS A 439 -3.64 4.21 8.97
CA HIS A 439 -3.35 2.91 9.55
C HIS A 439 -2.62 2.01 8.55
N ILE A 440 -1.66 1.21 9.04
CA ILE A 440 -1.08 0.08 8.31
C ILE A 440 -1.64 -1.19 8.96
N VAL A 441 -2.31 -2.05 8.19
CA VAL A 441 -3.06 -3.19 8.72
C VAL A 441 -2.56 -4.49 8.08
N VAL A 442 -2.36 -5.53 8.89
CA VAL A 442 -1.98 -6.88 8.44
C VAL A 442 -3.15 -7.86 8.48
N HIS A 443 -3.31 -8.57 7.37
CA HIS A 443 -4.33 -9.59 7.14
C HIS A 443 -3.64 -10.93 7.00
N HIS A 444 -3.75 -11.73 8.05
CA HIS A 444 -3.17 -13.06 8.13
C HIS A 444 -4.11 -14.08 7.48
N ILE A 445 -3.61 -14.82 6.48
CA ILE A 445 -4.38 -15.86 5.81
C ILE A 445 -4.08 -17.19 6.52
N PRO A 446 -5.06 -17.81 7.20
CA PRO A 446 -4.87 -19.09 7.88
C PRO A 446 -4.58 -20.19 6.87
N LYS A 447 -3.91 -21.26 7.32
CA LYS A 447 -3.60 -22.41 6.46
C LYS A 447 -4.86 -23.07 5.92
N GLN A 448 -4.82 -23.52 4.67
CA GLN A 448 -5.95 -24.23 4.03
C GLN A 448 -6.51 -25.39 4.87
N GLY A 449 -5.67 -26.10 5.64
CA GLY A 449 -6.10 -27.17 6.55
C GLY A 449 -6.99 -26.70 7.72
N THR A 450 -6.82 -25.48 8.24
CA THR A 450 -7.69 -24.92 9.30
C THR A 450 -8.90 -24.18 8.77
N ILE A 451 -8.91 -23.77 7.49
CA ILE A 451 -10.07 -23.14 6.85
C ILE A 451 -11.28 -24.09 6.84
N TYR A 452 -11.08 -25.39 6.63
CA TYR A 452 -12.17 -26.36 6.67
C TYR A 452 -12.93 -26.37 8.02
N ASN A 453 -12.24 -26.21 9.14
CA ASN A 453 -12.88 -26.14 10.46
C ASN A 453 -13.58 -24.79 10.67
N LEU A 454 -12.91 -23.68 10.38
CA LEU A 454 -13.45 -22.32 10.55
C LEU A 454 -14.71 -22.07 9.70
N GLN A 455 -14.81 -22.71 8.52
CA GLN A 455 -15.97 -22.56 7.64
C GLN A 455 -17.21 -23.34 8.13
N PHE A 456 -17.06 -24.33 9.03
CA PHE A 456 -18.19 -24.92 9.76
C PHE A 456 -18.67 -24.01 10.90
N ASP A 457 -17.76 -23.41 11.67
CA ASP A 457 -18.11 -22.55 12.82
C ASP A 457 -18.86 -21.26 12.43
N SER A 458 -18.64 -20.70 11.24
CA SER A 458 -19.19 -19.39 10.87
C SER A 458 -20.55 -19.37 10.15
N GLU A 459 -21.06 -20.52 9.66
CA GLU A 459 -22.35 -20.55 8.93
C GLU A 459 -23.39 -21.56 9.48
N PHE A 460 -23.04 -22.49 10.38
CA PHE A 460 -23.99 -23.48 10.93
C PHE A 460 -24.71 -23.05 12.22
N ASN A 461 -25.59 -22.04 12.11
CA ASN A 461 -26.54 -21.73 13.18
C ASN A 461 -27.69 -22.77 13.22
N MET A 462 -27.39 -23.93 13.83
CA MET A 462 -28.21 -25.15 13.89
C MET A 462 -29.68 -24.94 14.29
N GLN A 463 -29.99 -23.91 15.07
CA GLN A 463 -31.37 -23.60 15.48
C GLN A 463 -32.29 -23.25 14.30
N ASN A 464 -31.78 -22.55 13.28
CA ASN A 464 -32.60 -22.11 12.14
C ASN A 464 -32.99 -23.26 11.21
N LEU A 465 -32.12 -24.27 11.03
CA LEU A 465 -32.43 -25.43 10.20
C LEU A 465 -33.49 -26.33 10.85
N ILE A 466 -33.41 -26.51 12.18
CA ILE A 466 -34.40 -27.27 12.97
C ILE A 466 -35.78 -26.58 12.93
N LEU A 467 -35.83 -25.25 13.04
CA LEU A 467 -37.09 -24.51 12.94
C LEU A 467 -37.69 -24.60 11.53
N ALA A 468 -36.86 -24.56 10.49
CA ALA A 468 -37.31 -24.69 9.09
C ALA A 468 -37.86 -26.09 8.77
N THR A 469 -37.20 -27.17 9.22
CA THR A 469 -37.68 -28.53 8.98
C THR A 469 -38.94 -28.87 9.78
N LEU A 470 -39.03 -28.43 11.04
CA LEU A 470 -40.26 -28.55 11.83
C LEU A 470 -41.43 -27.75 11.20
N GLY A 471 -41.17 -26.55 10.68
CA GLY A 471 -42.15 -25.75 9.96
C GLY A 471 -42.71 -26.45 8.72
N PHE A 472 -41.84 -27.02 7.90
CA PHE A 472 -42.24 -27.77 6.70
C PHE A 472 -43.02 -29.07 7.02
N LEU A 473 -42.58 -29.81 8.05
CA LEU A 473 -43.29 -31.02 8.52
C LEU A 473 -44.69 -30.68 9.05
N GLY A 474 -44.82 -29.60 9.83
CA GLY A 474 -46.10 -29.14 10.36
C GLY A 474 -47.09 -28.71 9.26
N SER A 475 -46.63 -27.96 8.26
CA SER A 475 -47.49 -27.56 7.13
C SER A 475 -47.90 -28.74 6.25
N GLY A 476 -47.00 -29.69 6.01
CA GLY A 476 -47.28 -30.87 5.19
C GLY A 476 -48.35 -31.77 5.80
N LEU A 477 -48.22 -32.10 7.09
CA LEU A 477 -49.18 -32.97 7.78
C LEU A 477 -50.57 -32.34 7.85
N MET A 478 -50.66 -31.05 8.17
CA MET A 478 -51.95 -30.34 8.21
C MET A 478 -52.67 -30.40 6.87
N PHE A 479 -51.96 -30.17 5.76
CA PHE A 479 -52.56 -30.15 4.42
C PHE A 479 -53.11 -31.53 4.02
N THR A 480 -52.37 -32.62 4.30
CA THR A 480 -52.83 -33.99 4.04
C THR A 480 -54.01 -34.40 4.92
N ILE A 481 -54.03 -33.96 6.20
CA ILE A 481 -55.15 -34.25 7.10
C ILE A 481 -56.41 -33.51 6.66
N THR A 482 -56.32 -32.24 6.24
CA THR A 482 -57.48 -31.52 5.69
C THR A 482 -58.00 -32.14 4.39
N LEU A 483 -57.12 -32.61 3.50
CA LEU A 483 -57.54 -33.33 2.29
C LEU A 483 -58.25 -34.66 2.62
N LEU A 484 -57.74 -35.42 3.59
CA LEU A 484 -58.37 -36.67 4.02
C LEU A 484 -59.75 -36.42 4.65
N VAL A 485 -59.89 -35.38 5.49
CA VAL A 485 -61.17 -35.00 6.12
C VAL A 485 -62.18 -34.52 5.07
N VAL A 486 -61.76 -33.74 4.06
CA VAL A 486 -62.62 -33.34 2.94
C VAL A 486 -63.04 -34.56 2.10
N TYR A 487 -62.14 -35.50 1.84
CA TYR A 487 -62.47 -36.72 1.10
C TYR A 487 -63.51 -37.57 1.84
N ILE A 488 -63.31 -37.80 3.15
CA ILE A 488 -64.26 -38.54 4.00
C ILE A 488 -65.62 -37.82 4.08
N LEU A 489 -65.65 -36.49 4.08
CA LEU A 489 -66.90 -35.71 4.05
C LEU A 489 -67.66 -35.82 2.72
N LEU A 490 -66.96 -35.94 1.58
CA LEU A 490 -67.59 -36.16 0.28
C LEU A 490 -68.16 -37.59 0.17
N ASP A 491 -67.40 -38.59 0.62
CA ASP A 491 -67.82 -40.01 0.68
C ASP A 491 -69.10 -40.18 1.55
N LEU A 492 -69.16 -39.48 2.69
CA LEU A 492 -70.35 -39.41 3.57
C LEU A 492 -71.54 -38.63 3.01
N LEU A 493 -71.34 -37.82 1.97
CA LEU A 493 -72.40 -37.08 1.26
C LEU A 493 -72.81 -37.75 -0.06
N GLY A 494 -72.09 -38.79 -0.51
CA GLY A 494 -72.39 -39.54 -1.72
C GLY A 494 -72.15 -38.77 -3.03
N LEU A 495 -71.07 -37.98 -3.09
CA LEU A 495 -70.66 -37.14 -4.22
C LEU A 495 -69.33 -37.56 -4.84
#